data_AF-A0A8X7V8G3-F1
#
_entry.id   AF-A0A8X7V8G3-F1
#
_cell.length_a   1.000
_cell.length_b   1.000
_cell.length_c   1.000
_cell.angle_alpha   90.00
_cell.angle_beta   90.00
_cell.angle_gamma   90.00
#
_symmetry.space_group_name_H-M   'P 1'
#
loop_
_entity.id
_entity.type
_entity.pdbx_description
1 polymer ?
#
loop_
_entity_poly.entity_id
_entity_poly.type
_entity_poly.pdbx_seq_one_letter_code
_entity_poly.pdbx_strand_id
1 'polypeptide(L)' 'MATKANGKSPVSSASEEKMMLFKDISLGPHETQLRFRLIHFWEAWNPIKKTIIGLEMILIDEQVKLNL' A
#
# COMPACT_ATOMS: atom_id res chain seq x y z
N MET A 1 -49.06 9.31 0.40
CA MET A 1 -48.70 7.88 0.41
C MET A 1 -47.32 7.74 -0.20
N ALA A 2 -46.37 7.17 0.55
CA ALA A 2 -44.97 7.05 0.15
C ALA A 2 -44.77 5.86 -0.81
N THR A 3 -44.11 6.08 -1.93
CA THR A 3 -43.62 5.00 -2.80
C THR A 3 -42.29 4.49 -2.25
N LYS A 4 -42.30 3.22 -1.83
CA LYS A 4 -41.13 2.48 -1.35
C LYS A 4 -40.20 2.20 -2.53
N ALA A 5 -39.05 2.85 -2.60
CA ALA A 5 -38.01 2.49 -3.57
C ALA A 5 -37.36 1.18 -3.13
N ASN A 6 -37.61 0.14 -3.92
CA ASN A 6 -37.12 -1.21 -3.71
C ASN A 6 -35.63 -1.31 -4.09
N GLY A 7 -34.93 -2.22 -3.42
CA GLY A 7 -33.50 -2.34 -3.39
C GLY A 7 -32.84 -2.54 -4.76
N LYS A 8 -31.66 -1.93 -4.86
CA LYS A 8 -30.37 -2.57 -5.15
C LYS A 8 -29.34 -1.48 -4.91
N SER A 9 -28.68 -1.53 -3.74
CA SER A 9 -27.40 -0.84 -3.63
C SER A 9 -26.54 -1.39 -4.75
N PRO A 10 -25.87 -0.56 -5.57
CA PRO A 10 -24.71 -1.07 -6.27
C PRO A 10 -23.76 -1.46 -5.14
N VAL A 11 -23.70 -2.76 -4.82
CA VAL A 11 -22.45 -3.34 -4.38
C VAL A 11 -21.53 -2.99 -5.53
N SER A 12 -20.84 -1.85 -5.39
CA SER A 12 -19.61 -1.63 -6.09
C SER A 12 -18.82 -2.87 -5.72
N SER A 13 -18.77 -3.83 -6.64
CA SER A 13 -17.64 -4.71 -6.72
C SER A 13 -16.49 -3.74 -6.84
N ALA A 14 -15.96 -3.33 -5.68
CA ALA A 14 -14.70 -2.64 -5.58
C ALA A 14 -13.84 -3.49 -6.48
N SER A 15 -13.52 -2.94 -7.66
CA SER A 15 -12.60 -3.56 -8.58
C SER A 15 -11.48 -4.03 -7.68
N GLU A 16 -11.28 -5.35 -7.63
CA GLU A 16 -10.13 -5.91 -6.94
C GLU A 16 -8.93 -5.34 -7.69
N GLU A 17 -8.56 -4.10 -7.37
CA GLU A 17 -7.40 -3.44 -7.89
C GLU A 17 -6.28 -4.38 -7.50
N LYS A 18 -5.74 -5.03 -8.52
CA LYS A 18 -4.85 -6.16 -8.36
C LYS A 18 -3.69 -5.68 -7.49
N MET A 19 -3.70 -6.11 -6.24
CA MET A 19 -2.66 -5.79 -5.30
C MET A 19 -1.39 -6.48 -5.74
N MET A 20 -0.36 -5.70 -6.00
CA MET A 20 0.93 -6.23 -6.41
C MET A 20 1.75 -6.63 -5.20
N LEU A 21 2.60 -7.64 -5.39
CA LEU A 21 3.69 -7.97 -4.47
C LEU A 21 4.97 -7.29 -4.94
N PHE A 22 5.99 -7.20 -4.08
CA PHE A 22 7.29 -6.63 -4.44
C PHE A 22 7.94 -7.31 -5.64
N LYS A 23 7.70 -8.62 -5.81
CA LYS A 23 8.22 -9.38 -6.97
C LYS A 23 7.56 -9.02 -8.29
N ASP A 24 6.37 -8.42 -8.26
CA ASP A 24 5.61 -8.03 -9.45
C ASP A 24 5.94 -6.60 -9.90
N ILE A 25 6.69 -5.83 -9.10
CA ILE A 25 7.05 -4.45 -9.39
C ILE A 25 8.17 -4.41 -10.43
N SER A 26 7.89 -3.75 -11.56
CA SER A 26 8.88 -3.48 -12.61
C SER A 26 9.57 -2.12 -12.41
N LEU A 27 10.76 -1.97 -13.01
CA LEU A 27 11.48 -0.70 -12.99
C LEU A 27 10.74 0.34 -13.83
N GLY A 28 10.61 1.56 -13.29
CA GLY A 28 10.03 2.70 -13.97
C GLY A 28 8.73 3.21 -13.35
N PRO A 29 8.26 4.40 -13.77
CA PRO A 29 7.07 5.02 -13.20
C PRO A 29 5.82 4.26 -13.64
N HIS A 30 5.09 3.72 -12.66
CA HIS A 30 3.74 3.20 -12.83
C HIS A 30 2.99 3.35 -11.51
N GLU A 31 1.67 3.44 -11.59
CA GLU A 31 0.80 3.50 -10.43
C GLU A 31 0.32 2.07 -10.09
N THR A 32 0.44 1.70 -8.82
CA THR A 32 0.01 0.38 -8.33
C THR A 32 -0.37 0.44 -6.85
N GLN A 33 -1.13 -0.55 -6.39
CA GLN A 33 -1.44 -0.74 -4.97
C GLN A 33 -0.62 -1.92 -4.41
N LEU A 34 0.00 -1.69 -3.25
CA LEU A 34 0.80 -2.69 -2.52
C LEU A 34 0.33 -2.73 -1.06
N ARG A 35 0.18 -3.94 -0.50
CA ARG A 35 0.12 -4.14 0.96
C ARG A 35 1.47 -4.58 1.46
N PHE A 36 1.95 -3.92 2.49
CA PHE A 36 3.21 -4.25 3.14
C PHE A 36 3.11 -4.01 4.65
N ARG A 37 4.04 -4.60 5.39
CA ARG A 37 4.35 -4.24 6.77
C ARG A 37 5.68 -3.50 6.78
N LEU A 38 5.73 -2.40 7.50
CA LEU A 38 6.96 -1.67 7.78
C LEU A 38 7.71 -2.38 8.90
N ILE A 39 8.95 -2.82 8.66
CA ILE A 39 9.76 -3.51 9.67
C ILE A 39 10.86 -2.62 10.25
N HIS A 40 11.33 -1.63 9.49
CA HIS A 40 12.27 -0.63 9.98
C HIS A 40 12.05 0.70 9.27
N PHE A 41 12.17 1.79 10.02
CA PHE A 41 12.03 3.15 9.54
C PHE A 41 13.14 4.01 10.13
N TRP A 42 13.82 4.74 9.25
CA TRP A 42 14.86 5.67 9.64
C TRP A 42 14.70 6.99 8.88
N GLU A 43 14.87 8.09 9.62
CA GLU A 43 14.92 9.42 9.04
C GLU A 43 16.38 9.90 9.03
N ALA A 44 16.89 10.20 7.85
CA ALA A 44 18.15 10.89 7.73
C ALA A 44 17.89 12.38 7.97
N TRP A 45 18.41 12.91 9.08
CA TRP A 45 18.32 14.32 9.43
C TRP A 45 19.64 15.03 9.19
N ASN A 46 19.59 16.26 8.67
CA ASN A 46 20.70 17.18 8.75
C ASN A 46 20.79 17.70 10.20
N PRO A 47 21.86 17.40 10.95
CA PRO A 47 21.94 17.73 12.37
C PRO A 47 22.08 19.23 12.64
N ILE A 48 22.57 20.01 11.65
CA ILE A 48 22.80 21.45 11.73
C ILE A 48 21.51 22.19 11.34
N LYS A 49 20.96 21.87 10.17
CA LYS A 49 19.76 22.54 9.63
C LYS A 49 18.45 22.01 10.22
N LYS A 50 18.50 20.90 10.96
CA LYS A 50 17.32 20.20 11.51
C LYS A 50 16.26 19.95 10.44
N THR A 51 16.70 19.52 9.26
CA THR A 51 15.83 19.22 8.11
C THR A 51 16.00 17.75 7.72
N ILE A 52 14.91 17.06 7.38
CA ILE A 52 14.95 15.71 6.81
C ILE A 52 15.61 15.79 5.43
N ILE A 53 16.62 14.95 5.21
CA ILE A 53 17.33 14.82 3.93
C ILE A 53 17.01 13.50 3.21
N GLY A 54 16.40 12.56 3.91
CA GLY A 54 16.01 11.27 3.34
C GLY A 54 15.24 10.42 4.32
N LEU A 55 14.57 9.41 3.79
CA LEU A 55 13.86 8.38 4.53
C LEU A 55 14.34 7.03 4.01
N GLU A 56 14.62 6.11 4.93
CA GLU A 56 14.91 4.71 4.62
C GLU A 56 13.86 3.83 5.27
N MET A 57 13.25 2.94 4.48
CA MET A 57 12.17 2.07 4.91
C MET A 57 12.49 0.64 4.49
N ILE A 58 12.51 -0.27 5.44
CA ILE A 58 12.57 -1.71 5.16
C ILE A 58 11.16 -2.25 5.27
N LEU A 59 10.66 -2.81 4.16
CA LEU A 59 9.29 -3.27 3.99
C LEU A 59 9.25 -4.77 3.72
N ILE A 60 8.17 -5.43 4.14
CA ILE A 60 7.90 -6.84 3.88
C ILE A 60 6.45 -7.01 3.41
N ASP A 61 6.22 -7.80 2.38
CA ASP A 61 4.87 -8.19 1.94
C ASP A 61 4.55 -9.63 2.38
N GLU A 62 3.40 -10.16 1.95
CA GLU A 62 2.89 -11.47 2.39
C GLU A 62 3.80 -12.66 2.03
N GLN A 63 4.88 -12.46 1.26
CA GLN A 63 5.66 -13.55 0.67
C GLN A 63 6.71 -14.20 1.57
N VAL A 64 6.76 -13.88 2.87
CA VAL A 64 7.61 -14.61 3.82
C VAL A 64 6.89 -15.86 4.32
N LYS A 65 6.84 -16.88 3.46
CA LYS A 65 6.62 -18.26 3.89
C LYS A 65 7.92 -18.78 4.51
N LEU A 66 8.08 -18.60 5.82
CA LEU A 66 9.02 -19.41 6.59
C LEU A 66 8.38 -20.79 6.75
N ASN A 67 8.76 -21.74 5.89
CA ASN A 67 8.55 -23.15 6.20
C ASN A 67 9.57 -23.50 7.29
N LEU A 68 9.13 -23.48 8.56
CA LEU A 68 9.86 -24.05 9.70
C LEU A 68 9.70 -25.57 9.70
#